data_AF-A0A497Q9C7-F1
#
_entry.id   AF-A0A497Q9C7-F1
#
_cell.length_a   1.000
_cell.length_b   1.000
_cell.length_c   1.000
_cell.angle_alpha   90.00
_cell.angle_beta   90.00
_cell.angle_gamma   90.00
#
_symmetry.space_group_name_H-M   'P 1'
#
loop_
_entity.id
_entity.type
_entity.pdbx_description
1 polymer ?
#
loop_
_entity_poly.entity_id
_entity_poly.type
_entity_poly.pdbx_seq_one_letter_code
_entity_poly.pdbx_strand_id
1 'polypeptide(L)'
;MSDADVKYRESLVKAALGIEKADLVLRHGNVINVCSGEIEHHVDVAVKGKHIVLVGDARDTIGPDTKVVDCIGKYIVPGFFDAHMHFESSMLTITEFAKASVPTGTLTLFADPHEIVNAVGKIGTIAMVEELRSAQIPQRVFLLPPSLTPDCPGLETPGVEVSREDVRELLEYPEVGGVGEVQGFTNVDLVMKHAPHILPLVIDSAVAAMAKGKIVQGNAPFLFGPQLAAHLIAGSSDCHETSDEGEVIEKVRRGMYVLMREGSTQHNLRACLRGIKEAGLGTRFLVHCTDDMCPPDLLDPNVGHINNSIRVTLEEGYDVVEAVQMATINPAIHYHLDRELGSITPGKIADIVVVSDITVDGWRTTDMDLVYFEGRLVASRGKVLVDIKSDYVYPDAVKKSVYIEPTLTAETFDYPAPKGKDSVLTRVVGLIEFENLSEEREIEMPVRDGKVHVDLDRDILKMAVVGRYKASAGEIGKGFVQGFGMKSGAVAETVSHDTHNIMVMGASESDMALACNEVIKMQGGVAVVDQGKVLGTMALPIAGLISEYDVQTCNDKVDELVAHIEKLGSPIHMPLMHLAFLSLATSPYLKLTTKGYVEAHNYRVVPMFVD
;
A
#
# COMPACT_ATOMS: atom_id res chain seq x y z
N MET A 1 -3.99 20.39 -27.63
CA MET A 1 -2.61 20.82 -27.94
C MET A 1 -2.69 22.27 -28.39
N SER A 2 -2.02 23.16 -27.66
CA SER A 2 -2.09 24.62 -27.80
C SER A 2 -0.89 25.18 -28.57
N ASP A 3 -1.00 26.41 -29.10
CA ASP A 3 0.15 27.12 -29.70
C ASP A 3 1.32 27.29 -28.71
N ALA A 4 1.05 27.30 -27.41
CA ALA A 4 2.07 27.33 -26.37
C ALA A 4 2.86 26.02 -26.31
N ASP A 5 2.20 24.86 -26.48
CA ASP A 5 2.86 23.55 -26.48
C ASP A 5 3.83 23.41 -27.65
N VAL A 6 3.43 23.92 -28.83
CA VAL A 6 4.27 23.91 -30.05
C VAL A 6 5.53 24.75 -29.82
N LYS A 7 5.37 25.99 -29.36
CA LYS A 7 6.50 26.89 -29.06
C LYS A 7 7.42 26.30 -27.99
N TYR A 8 6.86 25.65 -26.98
CA TYR A 8 7.65 25.01 -25.94
C TYR A 8 8.47 23.85 -26.51
N ARG A 9 7.88 22.96 -27.33
CA ARG A 9 8.63 21.89 -28.00
C ARG A 9 9.70 22.44 -28.96
N GLU A 10 9.45 23.54 -29.67
CA GLU A 10 10.49 24.22 -30.46
C GLU A 10 11.67 24.69 -29.60
N SER A 11 11.41 25.25 -28.41
CA SER A 11 12.46 25.65 -27.46
C SER A 11 13.28 24.44 -27.00
N LEU A 12 12.65 23.29 -26.72
CA LEU A 12 13.37 22.07 -26.38
C LEU A 12 14.32 21.62 -27.49
N VAL A 13 13.86 21.65 -28.75
CA VAL A 13 14.70 21.29 -29.92
C VAL A 13 15.87 22.26 -30.07
N LYS A 14 15.63 23.58 -29.94
CA LYS A 14 16.69 24.59 -29.99
C LYS A 14 17.70 24.41 -28.84
N ALA A 15 17.23 24.04 -27.65
CA ALA A 15 18.09 23.77 -26.50
C ALA A 15 18.97 22.53 -26.71
N ALA A 16 18.41 21.45 -27.26
CA ALA A 16 19.17 20.25 -27.62
C ALA A 16 20.28 20.52 -28.63
N LEU A 17 20.07 21.50 -29.53
CA LEU A 17 21.05 21.95 -30.53
C LEU A 17 21.99 23.06 -30.03
N GLY A 18 21.90 23.47 -28.75
CA GLY A 18 22.71 24.54 -28.17
C GLY A 18 22.39 25.96 -28.67
N ILE A 19 21.36 26.13 -29.49
CA ILE A 19 20.86 27.43 -29.99
C ILE A 19 20.25 28.21 -28.82
N GLU A 20 19.40 27.54 -28.05
CA GLU A 20 18.97 28.01 -26.72
C GLU A 20 19.80 27.29 -25.65
N LYS A 21 19.91 27.90 -24.46
CA LYS A 21 20.69 27.31 -23.36
C LYS A 21 19.79 26.52 -22.42
N ALA A 22 20.31 25.40 -21.92
CA ALA A 22 19.67 24.55 -20.94
C ALA A 22 19.54 25.31 -19.60
N ASP A 23 18.56 24.92 -18.80
CA ASP A 23 18.35 25.50 -17.47
C ASP A 23 19.21 24.76 -16.42
N LEU A 24 19.41 23.46 -16.61
CA LEU A 24 20.24 22.59 -15.77
C LEU A 24 21.10 21.68 -16.67
N VAL A 25 22.35 21.45 -16.28
CA VAL A 25 23.21 20.40 -16.84
C VAL A 25 23.89 19.64 -15.71
N LEU A 26 23.66 18.32 -15.65
CA LEU A 26 24.40 17.38 -14.80
C LEU A 26 25.59 16.88 -15.63
N ARG A 27 26.83 17.12 -15.21
CA ARG A 27 28.03 16.86 -16.03
C ARG A 27 28.84 15.67 -15.55
N HIS A 28 29.45 14.96 -16.50
CA HIS A 28 30.42 13.88 -16.27
C HIS A 28 29.91 12.73 -15.38
N GLY A 29 28.59 12.51 -15.36
CA GLY A 29 27.98 11.43 -14.60
C GLY A 29 28.09 10.08 -15.29
N ASN A 30 27.74 9.01 -14.58
CA ASN A 30 27.52 7.69 -15.13
C ASN A 30 26.01 7.47 -15.29
N VAL A 31 25.47 7.51 -16.51
CA VAL A 31 24.03 7.32 -16.74
C VAL A 31 23.71 5.84 -16.75
N ILE A 32 22.80 5.38 -15.89
CA ILE A 32 22.26 4.02 -15.98
C ILE A 32 21.20 4.03 -17.08
N ASN A 33 21.60 3.57 -18.27
CA ASN A 33 20.75 3.56 -19.44
C ASN A 33 19.86 2.31 -19.43
N VAL A 34 18.70 2.46 -18.81
CA VAL A 34 17.65 1.43 -18.73
C VAL A 34 17.06 1.03 -20.08
N CYS A 35 17.33 1.77 -21.16
CA CYS A 35 16.87 1.43 -22.51
C CYS A 35 17.83 0.46 -23.23
N SER A 36 19.14 0.67 -23.13
CA SER A 36 20.15 -0.22 -23.73
C SER A 36 20.62 -1.34 -22.80
N GLY A 37 20.39 -1.22 -21.48
CA GLY A 37 20.84 -2.19 -20.50
C GLY A 37 22.32 -2.02 -20.12
N GLU A 38 22.85 -0.80 -20.15
CA GLU A 38 24.25 -0.50 -19.86
C GLU A 38 24.44 0.73 -18.96
N ILE A 39 25.67 0.95 -18.50
CA ILE A 39 26.07 2.18 -17.82
C ILE A 39 26.94 3.00 -18.78
N GLU A 40 26.48 4.19 -19.16
CA GLU A 40 27.22 5.12 -19.99
C GLU A 40 28.08 6.06 -19.12
N HIS A 41 29.40 5.99 -19.26
CA HIS A 41 30.34 6.72 -18.42
C HIS A 41 30.68 8.12 -18.96
N HIS A 42 30.84 9.09 -18.05
CA HIS A 42 31.25 10.46 -18.36
C HIS A 42 30.30 11.20 -19.30
N VAL A 43 29.00 11.03 -19.08
CA VAL A 43 27.93 11.61 -19.90
C VAL A 43 27.32 12.83 -19.20
N ASP A 44 27.00 13.87 -19.96
CA ASP A 44 26.23 15.02 -19.48
C ASP A 44 24.73 14.82 -19.75
N VAL A 45 23.87 15.29 -18.84
CA VAL A 45 22.42 15.33 -19.00
C VAL A 45 21.95 16.78 -18.92
N ALA A 46 21.44 17.31 -20.04
CA ALA A 46 20.92 18.67 -20.13
C ALA A 46 19.39 18.71 -20.04
N VAL A 47 18.86 19.68 -19.31
CA VAL A 47 17.43 19.85 -19.02
C VAL A 47 16.98 21.26 -19.38
N LYS A 48 15.81 21.38 -20.03
CA LYS A 48 15.13 22.64 -20.35
C LYS A 48 13.67 22.60 -19.88
N GLY A 49 13.30 23.53 -19.02
CA GLY A 49 12.05 23.48 -18.26
C GLY A 49 11.99 22.16 -17.49
N LYS A 50 10.95 21.36 -17.78
CA LYS A 50 10.78 20.05 -17.18
C LYS A 50 11.30 18.87 -17.99
N HIS A 51 11.91 19.08 -19.16
CA HIS A 51 12.30 18.00 -20.06
C HIS A 51 13.81 17.85 -20.18
N ILE A 52 14.27 16.61 -20.26
CA ILE A 52 15.61 16.25 -20.71
C ILE A 52 15.70 16.60 -22.19
N VAL A 53 16.72 17.35 -22.60
CA VAL A 53 16.92 17.75 -24.01
C VAL A 53 18.10 17.07 -24.66
N LEU A 54 19.10 16.65 -23.87
CA LEU A 54 20.29 15.99 -24.38
C LEU A 54 20.87 15.06 -23.31
N VAL A 55 21.32 13.89 -23.75
CA VAL A 55 22.16 12.95 -22.99
C VAL A 55 23.38 12.70 -23.87
N GLY A 56 24.56 13.10 -23.42
CA GLY A 56 25.77 13.10 -24.24
C GLY A 56 26.70 14.27 -23.90
N ASP A 57 27.29 14.88 -24.91
CA ASP A 57 28.14 16.08 -24.74
C ASP A 57 27.29 17.36 -24.73
N ALA A 58 27.09 17.94 -23.55
CA ALA A 58 26.25 19.11 -23.35
C ALA A 58 27.00 20.45 -23.37
N ARG A 59 28.26 20.49 -23.82
CA ARG A 59 29.08 21.72 -23.80
C ARG A 59 28.40 22.92 -24.46
N ASP A 60 27.77 22.69 -25.61
CA ASP A 60 27.12 23.76 -26.38
C ASP A 60 25.76 24.19 -25.80
N THR A 61 25.18 23.40 -24.90
CA THR A 61 23.91 23.73 -24.24
C THR A 61 24.10 24.62 -23.01
N ILE A 62 25.34 24.85 -22.56
CA ILE A 62 25.66 25.63 -21.37
C ILE A 62 25.77 27.12 -21.70
N GLY A 63 25.09 27.95 -20.92
CA GLY A 63 25.19 29.41 -20.96
C GLY A 63 25.42 30.03 -19.58
N PRO A 64 25.48 31.38 -19.50
CA PRO A 64 25.72 32.10 -18.25
C PRO A 64 24.71 31.80 -17.13
N ASP A 65 23.46 31.52 -17.49
CA ASP A 65 22.36 31.26 -16.55
C ASP A 65 22.09 29.76 -16.31
N THR A 66 22.83 28.89 -17.00
CA THR A 66 22.66 27.43 -16.85
C THR A 66 23.22 26.98 -15.52
N LYS A 67 22.40 26.31 -14.70
CA LYS A 67 22.89 25.65 -13.49
C LYS A 67 23.69 24.40 -13.89
N VAL A 68 24.98 24.39 -13.59
CA VAL A 68 25.86 23.25 -13.87
C VAL A 68 26.17 22.52 -12.56
N VAL A 69 25.96 21.21 -12.53
CA VAL A 69 26.25 20.33 -11.40
C VAL A 69 27.24 19.28 -11.85
N ASP A 70 28.36 19.12 -11.15
CA ASP A 70 29.35 18.10 -11.46
C ASP A 70 28.98 16.77 -10.79
N CYS A 71 28.90 15.72 -11.60
CA CYS A 71 28.50 14.37 -11.22
C CYS A 71 29.63 13.35 -11.41
N ILE A 72 30.90 13.80 -11.46
CA ILE A 72 32.06 12.90 -11.49
C ILE A 72 31.94 11.85 -10.38
N GLY A 73 32.05 10.57 -10.77
CA GLY A 73 31.98 9.43 -9.86
C GLY A 73 30.58 9.09 -9.36
N LYS A 74 29.55 9.83 -9.78
CA LYS A 74 28.15 9.60 -9.41
C LYS A 74 27.38 8.95 -10.56
N TYR A 75 26.24 8.37 -10.21
CA TYR A 75 25.35 7.71 -11.15
C TYR A 75 24.06 8.52 -11.29
N ILE A 76 23.54 8.60 -12.51
CA ILE A 76 22.30 9.30 -12.85
C ILE A 76 21.28 8.25 -13.28
N VAL A 77 20.17 8.17 -12.56
CA VAL A 77 19.10 7.19 -12.78
C VAL A 77 17.74 7.89 -12.90
N PRO A 78 16.74 7.29 -13.56
CA PRO A 78 15.39 7.84 -13.59
C PRO A 78 14.74 7.82 -12.20
N GLY A 79 13.80 8.72 -11.95
CA GLY A 79 12.94 8.69 -10.76
C GLY A 79 12.17 7.38 -10.62
N PHE A 80 12.06 6.87 -9.40
CA PHE A 80 11.47 5.55 -9.14
C PHE A 80 9.95 5.60 -9.13
N PHE A 81 9.37 4.48 -9.50
CA PHE A 81 7.95 4.18 -9.46
C PHE A 81 7.69 3.26 -8.28
N ASP A 82 6.65 3.57 -7.53
CA ASP A 82 5.93 2.58 -6.74
C ASP A 82 4.65 2.22 -7.48
N ALA A 83 4.56 0.96 -7.90
CA ALA A 83 3.49 0.49 -8.76
C ALA A 83 2.20 0.12 -8.00
N HIS A 84 2.25 -0.07 -6.69
CA HIS A 84 1.06 -0.41 -5.91
C HIS A 84 1.30 -0.14 -4.44
N MET A 85 0.47 0.72 -3.85
CA MET A 85 0.55 1.07 -2.44
C MET A 85 -0.76 1.66 -1.91
N HIS A 86 -0.83 1.83 -0.59
CA HIS A 86 -1.96 2.44 0.11
C HIS A 86 -1.48 3.55 1.06
N PHE A 87 -2.01 4.76 0.92
CA PHE A 87 -1.64 5.86 1.83
C PHE A 87 -2.17 5.60 3.24
N GLU A 88 -3.35 5.00 3.31
CA GLU A 88 -4.08 4.66 4.53
C GLU A 88 -3.26 3.76 5.46
N SER A 89 -2.51 2.79 4.93
CA SER A 89 -1.64 1.89 5.69
C SER A 89 -0.48 2.61 6.38
N SER A 90 -0.06 3.75 5.82
CA SER A 90 0.92 4.63 6.46
C SER A 90 0.31 5.56 7.51
N MET A 91 -1.03 5.64 7.60
CA MET A 91 -1.76 6.59 8.44
C MET A 91 -1.44 8.07 8.13
N LEU A 92 -0.83 8.35 6.98
CA LEU A 92 -0.44 9.69 6.52
C LEU A 92 -1.37 10.17 5.40
N THR A 93 -1.56 11.48 5.33
CA THR A 93 -2.11 12.10 4.11
C THR A 93 -1.11 12.00 2.97
N ILE A 94 -1.55 12.25 1.73
CA ILE A 94 -0.65 12.19 0.57
C ILE A 94 0.48 13.23 0.71
N THR A 95 0.15 14.39 1.28
CA THR A 95 1.10 15.48 1.53
C THR A 95 2.21 15.06 2.50
N GLU A 96 1.86 14.39 3.60
CA GLU A 96 2.84 13.97 4.60
C GLU A 96 3.62 12.74 4.15
N PHE A 97 2.98 11.81 3.44
CA PHE A 97 3.65 10.67 2.82
C PHE A 97 4.74 11.13 1.85
N ALA A 98 4.47 12.14 1.02
CA ALA A 98 5.44 12.68 0.08
C ALA A 98 6.69 13.26 0.77
N LYS A 99 6.58 13.77 2.00
CA LYS A 99 7.76 14.27 2.74
C LYS A 99 8.74 13.17 3.10
N ALA A 100 8.25 11.94 3.28
CA ALA A 100 9.09 10.79 3.58
C ALA A 100 9.53 10.04 2.32
N SER A 101 8.66 9.88 1.32
CA SER A 101 8.98 9.11 0.11
C SER A 101 9.80 9.88 -0.93
N VAL A 102 9.61 11.19 -1.13
CA VAL A 102 10.36 11.97 -2.15
C VAL A 102 11.89 11.93 -1.92
N PRO A 103 12.40 12.07 -0.68
CA PRO A 103 13.84 11.95 -0.41
C PRO A 103 14.46 10.60 -0.77
N THR A 104 13.65 9.55 -0.91
CA THR A 104 14.11 8.20 -1.30
C THR A 104 14.29 8.04 -2.81
N GLY A 105 13.86 9.02 -3.62
CA GLY A 105 13.90 8.97 -5.07
C GLY A 105 12.64 8.41 -5.73
N THR A 106 11.62 7.99 -4.97
CA THR A 106 10.30 7.64 -5.51
C THR A 106 9.53 8.88 -5.93
N LEU A 107 9.25 9.01 -7.23
CA LEU A 107 8.65 10.20 -7.84
C LEU A 107 7.32 9.93 -8.53
N THR A 108 6.93 8.66 -8.73
CA THR A 108 5.61 8.28 -9.26
C THR A 108 5.00 7.19 -8.37
N LEU A 109 3.75 7.38 -7.96
CA LEU A 109 3.00 6.45 -7.11
C LEU A 109 1.70 6.04 -7.81
N PHE A 110 1.35 4.76 -7.67
CA PHE A 110 0.05 4.21 -8.00
C PHE A 110 -0.59 3.71 -6.71
N ALA A 111 -1.56 4.47 -6.22
CA ALA A 111 -2.14 4.27 -4.91
C ALA A 111 -3.59 3.78 -5.04
N ASP A 112 -3.92 2.66 -4.41
CA ASP A 112 -5.29 2.16 -4.34
C ASP A 112 -5.98 2.68 -3.07
N PRO A 113 -6.96 3.60 -3.18
CA PRO A 113 -7.67 4.15 -2.04
C PRO A 113 -8.84 3.23 -1.59
N HIS A 114 -8.74 1.91 -1.76
CA HIS A 114 -9.83 0.99 -1.43
C HIS A 114 -10.23 1.08 0.05
N GLU A 115 -9.31 1.49 0.91
CA GLU A 115 -9.47 1.61 2.34
C GLU A 115 -10.44 2.76 2.70
N ILE A 116 -10.10 3.98 2.27
CA ILE A 116 -11.00 5.13 2.47
C ILE A 116 -12.32 4.95 1.73
N VAL A 117 -12.32 4.24 0.61
CA VAL A 117 -13.53 3.96 -0.17
C VAL A 117 -14.44 2.95 0.53
N ASN A 118 -13.92 1.91 1.17
CA ASN A 118 -14.71 1.03 2.03
C ASN A 118 -15.38 1.80 3.17
N ALA A 119 -14.68 2.79 3.74
CA ALA A 119 -15.19 3.56 4.87
C ALA A 119 -16.24 4.62 4.50
N VAL A 120 -16.01 5.38 3.42
CA VAL A 120 -16.85 6.55 3.08
C VAL A 120 -17.30 6.60 1.62
N GLY A 121 -16.95 5.61 0.79
CA GLY A 121 -17.30 5.55 -0.63
C GLY A 121 -16.48 6.50 -1.50
N LYS A 122 -16.97 6.79 -2.72
CA LYS A 122 -16.25 7.60 -3.71
C LYS A 122 -15.81 8.99 -3.23
N ILE A 123 -16.48 9.55 -2.22
CA ILE A 123 -16.09 10.85 -1.66
C ILE A 123 -14.70 10.81 -1.01
N GLY A 124 -14.23 9.64 -0.58
CA GLY A 124 -12.86 9.42 -0.11
C GLY A 124 -11.84 9.66 -1.23
N THR A 125 -12.01 8.98 -2.36
CA THR A 125 -11.16 9.20 -3.55
C THR A 125 -11.21 10.65 -4.01
N ILE A 126 -12.41 11.26 -4.08
CA ILE A 126 -12.54 12.67 -4.46
C ILE A 126 -11.79 13.58 -3.48
N ALA A 127 -11.85 13.32 -2.17
CA ALA A 127 -11.11 14.11 -1.20
C ALA A 127 -9.59 13.99 -1.37
N MET A 128 -9.07 12.80 -1.67
CA MET A 128 -7.66 12.59 -2.01
C MET A 128 -7.25 13.33 -3.30
N VAL A 129 -8.12 13.35 -4.32
CA VAL A 129 -7.88 14.17 -5.53
C VAL A 129 -7.80 15.66 -5.20
N GLU A 130 -8.70 16.16 -4.36
CA GLU A 130 -8.69 17.58 -3.99
C GLU A 130 -7.48 17.92 -3.12
N GLU A 131 -7.01 17.01 -2.25
CA GLU A 131 -5.71 17.15 -1.58
C GLU A 131 -4.59 17.31 -2.63
N LEU A 132 -4.48 16.37 -3.58
CA LEU A 132 -3.47 16.39 -4.65
C LEU A 132 -3.48 17.70 -5.44
N ARG A 133 -4.66 18.24 -5.77
CA ARG A 133 -4.81 19.49 -6.52
C ARG A 133 -4.44 20.72 -5.72
N SER A 134 -4.65 20.69 -4.41
CA SER A 134 -4.33 21.78 -3.50
C SER A 134 -2.84 21.80 -3.12
N ALA A 135 -2.20 20.64 -3.12
CA ALA A 135 -0.89 20.43 -2.58
C ALA A 135 0.19 20.62 -3.65
N GLN A 136 1.30 21.27 -3.26
CA GLN A 136 2.47 21.40 -4.14
C GLN A 136 3.41 20.21 -3.97
N ILE A 137 2.94 19.02 -4.36
CA ILE A 137 3.66 17.77 -4.13
C ILE A 137 4.67 17.54 -5.28
N PRO A 138 5.98 17.40 -4.98
CA PRO A 138 7.00 17.08 -5.97
C PRO A 138 7.04 15.57 -6.28
N GLN A 139 5.85 14.98 -6.49
CA GLN A 139 5.62 13.57 -6.74
C GLN A 139 4.35 13.45 -7.58
N ARG A 140 4.33 12.50 -8.51
CA ARG A 140 3.16 12.19 -9.33
C ARG A 140 2.39 11.05 -8.68
N VAL A 141 1.09 11.22 -8.50
CA VAL A 141 0.23 10.22 -7.86
C VAL A 141 -0.93 9.90 -8.79
N PHE A 142 -1.17 8.61 -9.01
CA PHE A 142 -2.34 8.09 -9.71
C PHE A 142 -3.15 7.26 -8.73
N LEU A 143 -4.39 7.67 -8.48
CA LEU A 143 -5.32 6.91 -7.66
C LEU A 143 -5.97 5.79 -8.48
N LEU A 144 -6.19 4.64 -7.86
CA LEU A 144 -6.74 3.44 -8.49
C LEU A 144 -7.91 2.94 -7.64
N PRO A 145 -9.09 3.60 -7.65
CA PRO A 145 -10.21 3.24 -6.78
C PRO A 145 -10.65 1.78 -7.00
N PRO A 146 -11.21 1.12 -5.98
CA PRO A 146 -11.50 -0.31 -6.01
C PRO A 146 -12.52 -0.67 -7.09
N SER A 147 -12.39 -1.87 -7.62
CA SER A 147 -13.29 -2.41 -8.64
C SER A 147 -14.69 -2.71 -8.11
N LEU A 148 -14.79 -3.01 -6.81
CA LEU A 148 -15.97 -3.44 -6.08
C LEU A 148 -15.81 -3.08 -4.60
N THR A 149 -16.90 -2.73 -3.92
CA THR A 149 -16.91 -2.50 -2.47
C THR A 149 -18.26 -2.90 -1.88
N PRO A 150 -18.32 -3.81 -0.89
CA PRO A 150 -17.18 -4.54 -0.30
C PRO A 150 -16.70 -5.66 -1.24
N ASP A 151 -15.53 -6.24 -0.99
CA ASP A 151 -14.99 -7.32 -1.82
C ASP A 151 -15.76 -8.64 -1.68
N CYS A 152 -16.27 -8.93 -0.48
CA CYS A 152 -17.09 -10.10 -0.20
C CYS A 152 -18.55 -9.73 0.15
N PRO A 153 -19.38 -9.26 -0.81
CA PRO A 153 -20.77 -8.93 -0.56
C PRO A 153 -21.51 -10.04 0.19
N GLY A 154 -22.12 -9.66 1.32
CA GLY A 154 -22.88 -10.54 2.20
C GLY A 154 -22.09 -11.20 3.35
N LEU A 155 -20.75 -11.23 3.30
CA LEU A 155 -19.90 -11.78 4.37
C LEU A 155 -19.31 -10.70 5.30
N GLU A 156 -19.38 -9.46 4.87
CA GLU A 156 -18.87 -8.28 5.57
C GLU A 156 -19.78 -7.07 5.33
N THR A 157 -19.48 -5.94 5.96
CA THR A 157 -20.32 -4.74 5.86
C THR A 157 -19.46 -3.47 5.86
N PRO A 158 -19.30 -2.80 4.70
CA PRO A 158 -18.52 -1.58 4.58
C PRO A 158 -19.32 -0.38 5.13
N GLY A 159 -18.69 0.79 5.17
CA GLY A 159 -19.39 2.04 5.43
C GLY A 159 -20.31 2.46 4.30
N VAL A 160 -19.87 2.24 3.06
CA VAL A 160 -20.62 2.55 1.84
C VAL A 160 -20.35 1.48 0.78
N GLU A 161 -21.39 0.96 0.14
CA GLU A 161 -21.22 0.14 -1.07
C GLU A 161 -20.96 1.03 -2.29
N VAL A 162 -20.01 0.64 -3.13
CA VAL A 162 -19.65 1.41 -4.33
C VAL A 162 -20.34 0.82 -5.55
N SER A 163 -21.04 1.68 -6.29
CA SER A 163 -21.73 1.28 -7.52
C SER A 163 -20.81 1.35 -8.74
N ARG A 164 -21.20 0.70 -9.84
CA ARG A 164 -20.49 0.79 -11.14
C ARG A 164 -20.48 2.23 -11.67
N GLU A 165 -21.55 2.98 -11.41
CA GLU A 165 -21.66 4.39 -11.77
C GLU A 165 -20.62 5.24 -11.02
N ASP A 166 -20.36 4.93 -9.75
CA ASP A 166 -19.33 5.61 -8.96
C ASP A 166 -17.94 5.36 -9.55
N VAL A 167 -17.61 4.10 -9.88
CA VAL A 167 -16.32 3.76 -10.51
C VAL A 167 -16.16 4.50 -11.85
N ARG A 168 -17.20 4.52 -12.69
CA ARG A 168 -17.17 5.23 -13.99
C ARG A 168 -16.96 6.73 -13.82
N GLU A 169 -17.58 7.34 -12.82
CA GLU A 169 -17.39 8.77 -12.50
C GLU A 169 -15.94 9.05 -12.08
N LEU A 170 -15.39 8.24 -11.17
CA LEU A 170 -14.00 8.37 -10.72
C LEU A 170 -13.01 8.23 -11.88
N LEU A 171 -13.29 7.33 -12.83
CA LEU A 171 -12.47 7.14 -14.03
C LEU A 171 -12.44 8.36 -14.97
N GLU A 172 -13.26 9.41 -14.76
CA GLU A 172 -13.14 10.68 -15.51
C GLU A 172 -12.06 11.61 -14.96
N TYR A 173 -11.57 11.39 -13.75
CA TYR A 173 -10.54 12.23 -13.14
C TYR A 173 -9.17 11.93 -13.77
N PRO A 174 -8.38 12.96 -14.16
CA PRO A 174 -7.01 12.76 -14.65
C PRO A 174 -6.06 12.14 -13.62
N GLU A 175 -6.31 12.39 -12.34
CA GLU A 175 -5.56 11.84 -11.21
C GLU A 175 -5.89 10.36 -10.95
N VAL A 176 -6.93 9.82 -11.58
CA VAL A 176 -7.29 8.41 -11.46
C VAL A 176 -6.64 7.61 -12.60
N GLY A 177 -5.70 6.72 -12.28
CA GLY A 177 -4.91 5.96 -13.27
C GLY A 177 -5.60 4.73 -13.84
N GLY A 178 -6.74 4.33 -13.27
CA GLY A 178 -7.33 3.01 -13.50
C GLY A 178 -8.22 2.56 -12.37
N VAL A 179 -8.31 1.25 -12.20
CA VAL A 179 -9.04 0.60 -11.11
C VAL A 179 -8.03 -0.19 -10.28
N GLY A 180 -8.22 -0.12 -8.97
CA GLY A 180 -7.42 -0.81 -7.96
C GLY A 180 -7.58 -2.32 -8.03
N GLU A 181 -7.02 -2.98 -7.05
CA GLU A 181 -6.88 -4.41 -7.08
C GLU A 181 -8.23 -5.14 -7.15
N VAL A 182 -8.30 -6.17 -7.99
CA VAL A 182 -9.53 -6.94 -8.24
C VAL A 182 -9.70 -8.03 -7.17
N GLN A 183 -9.76 -7.62 -5.90
CA GLN A 183 -9.72 -8.52 -4.75
C GLN A 183 -11.00 -9.34 -4.56
N GLY A 184 -12.17 -8.78 -4.85
CA GLY A 184 -13.43 -9.55 -4.89
C GLY A 184 -13.44 -10.75 -5.87
N PHE A 185 -12.46 -10.85 -6.79
CA PHE A 185 -12.31 -11.98 -7.72
C PHE A 185 -10.97 -12.71 -7.59
N THR A 186 -10.32 -12.62 -6.43
CA THR A 186 -9.12 -13.37 -6.06
C THR A 186 -9.37 -14.89 -6.09
N ASN A 187 -10.44 -15.36 -5.47
CA ASN A 187 -10.77 -16.78 -5.35
C ASN A 187 -11.68 -17.26 -6.49
N VAL A 188 -11.21 -17.20 -7.74
CA VAL A 188 -12.01 -17.40 -8.97
C VAL A 188 -13.01 -18.55 -8.90
N ASP A 189 -12.56 -19.78 -8.63
CA ASP A 189 -13.44 -20.96 -8.64
C ASP A 189 -14.52 -20.89 -7.56
N LEU A 190 -14.19 -20.32 -6.40
CA LEU A 190 -15.07 -20.23 -5.24
C LEU A 190 -16.11 -19.15 -5.46
N VAL A 191 -15.68 -18.01 -6.00
CA VAL A 191 -16.60 -16.94 -6.43
C VAL A 191 -17.54 -17.50 -7.49
N MET A 192 -17.05 -18.23 -8.50
CA MET A 192 -17.93 -18.81 -9.52
C MET A 192 -18.93 -19.84 -8.97
N LYS A 193 -18.57 -20.56 -7.91
CA LYS A 193 -19.44 -21.57 -7.29
C LYS A 193 -20.45 -20.98 -6.30
N HIS A 194 -20.03 -19.99 -5.52
CA HIS A 194 -20.77 -19.50 -4.35
C HIS A 194 -21.28 -18.07 -4.49
N ALA A 195 -20.59 -17.22 -5.26
CA ALA A 195 -20.93 -15.81 -5.46
C ALA A 195 -20.80 -15.34 -6.94
N PRO A 196 -21.38 -16.05 -7.94
CA PRO A 196 -21.14 -15.77 -9.36
C PRO A 196 -21.62 -14.40 -9.84
N HIS A 197 -22.42 -13.69 -9.01
CA HIS A 197 -22.87 -12.33 -9.28
C HIS A 197 -21.75 -11.28 -9.16
N ILE A 198 -20.62 -11.62 -8.53
CA ILE A 198 -19.45 -10.73 -8.44
C ILE A 198 -18.78 -10.52 -9.80
N LEU A 199 -18.63 -11.60 -10.59
CA LEU A 199 -17.94 -11.55 -11.89
C LEU A 199 -18.41 -10.41 -12.81
N PRO A 200 -19.72 -10.24 -13.08
CA PRO A 200 -20.15 -9.14 -13.94
C PRO A 200 -19.91 -7.76 -13.34
N LEU A 201 -19.78 -7.61 -12.01
CA LEU A 201 -19.45 -6.31 -11.37
C LEU A 201 -18.00 -5.95 -11.65
N VAL A 202 -17.09 -6.88 -11.39
CA VAL A 202 -15.65 -6.74 -11.65
C VAL A 202 -15.36 -6.47 -13.13
N ILE A 203 -15.96 -7.25 -14.04
CA ILE A 203 -15.79 -7.05 -15.48
C ILE A 203 -16.26 -5.67 -15.93
N ASP A 204 -17.33 -5.13 -15.32
CA ASP A 204 -17.85 -3.81 -15.69
C ASP A 204 -16.84 -2.70 -15.40
N SER A 205 -16.29 -2.69 -14.17
CA SER A 205 -15.25 -1.76 -13.75
C SER A 205 -14.00 -1.89 -14.62
N ALA A 206 -13.57 -3.12 -14.89
CA ALA A 206 -12.40 -3.41 -15.71
C ALA A 206 -12.58 -2.93 -17.16
N VAL A 207 -13.72 -3.22 -17.79
CA VAL A 207 -14.04 -2.78 -19.16
C VAL A 207 -14.13 -1.25 -19.22
N ALA A 208 -14.70 -0.59 -18.20
CA ALA A 208 -14.76 0.86 -18.14
C ALA A 208 -13.37 1.51 -18.09
N ALA A 209 -12.45 0.94 -17.30
CA ALA A 209 -11.06 1.41 -17.23
C ALA A 209 -10.31 1.21 -18.55
N MET A 210 -10.35 -0.02 -19.10
CA MET A 210 -9.69 -0.35 -20.36
C MET A 210 -10.19 0.48 -21.54
N ALA A 211 -11.50 0.78 -21.60
CA ALA A 211 -12.06 1.64 -22.65
C ALA A 211 -11.50 3.06 -22.66
N LYS A 212 -10.90 3.51 -21.55
CA LYS A 212 -10.21 4.79 -21.40
C LYS A 212 -8.70 4.69 -21.54
N GLY A 213 -8.16 3.50 -21.84
CA GLY A 213 -6.73 3.24 -21.88
C GLY A 213 -6.07 3.24 -20.50
N LYS A 214 -6.86 2.99 -19.44
CA LYS A 214 -6.40 2.92 -18.05
C LYS A 214 -6.20 1.46 -17.61
N ILE A 215 -5.38 1.26 -16.57
CA ILE A 215 -4.99 -0.07 -16.08
C ILE A 215 -6.02 -0.64 -15.10
N VAL A 216 -6.03 -1.96 -14.98
CA VAL A 216 -6.77 -2.72 -13.97
C VAL A 216 -5.75 -3.54 -13.20
N GLN A 217 -5.62 -3.27 -11.90
CA GLN A 217 -4.71 -4.01 -11.05
C GLN A 217 -5.32 -5.33 -10.58
N GLY A 218 -4.48 -6.34 -10.38
CA GLY A 218 -4.93 -7.66 -9.96
C GLY A 218 -4.51 -8.02 -8.55
N ASN A 219 -5.35 -8.82 -7.90
CA ASN A 219 -5.05 -9.57 -6.68
C ASN A 219 -5.33 -11.04 -7.00
N ALA A 220 -4.27 -11.84 -7.16
CA ALA A 220 -4.35 -13.21 -7.68
C ALA A 220 -3.37 -14.18 -6.99
N PRO A 221 -3.40 -14.29 -5.65
CA PRO A 221 -2.63 -15.29 -4.91
C PRO A 221 -3.03 -16.71 -5.33
N PHE A 222 -2.04 -17.59 -5.46
CA PHE A 222 -2.22 -19.03 -5.72
C PHE A 222 -3.02 -19.40 -6.98
N LEU A 223 -3.15 -18.49 -7.96
CA LEU A 223 -3.88 -18.77 -9.20
C LEU A 223 -2.96 -19.36 -10.28
N PHE A 224 -3.34 -20.53 -10.79
CA PHE A 224 -2.64 -21.22 -11.88
C PHE A 224 -3.59 -21.66 -13.00
N GLY A 225 -3.05 -21.88 -14.19
CA GLY A 225 -3.77 -22.52 -15.29
C GLY A 225 -5.10 -21.82 -15.63
N PRO A 226 -6.24 -22.55 -15.66
CA PRO A 226 -7.54 -21.96 -16.00
C PRO A 226 -7.99 -20.82 -15.08
N GLN A 227 -7.67 -20.87 -13.78
CA GLN A 227 -8.08 -19.83 -12.83
C GLN A 227 -7.34 -18.52 -13.09
N LEU A 228 -6.01 -18.58 -13.27
CA LEU A 228 -5.21 -17.42 -13.66
C LEU A 228 -5.66 -16.85 -15.01
N ALA A 229 -5.94 -17.73 -15.98
CA ALA A 229 -6.46 -17.30 -17.28
C ALA A 229 -7.80 -16.57 -17.14
N ALA A 230 -8.71 -17.06 -16.29
CA ALA A 230 -9.98 -16.40 -16.04
C ALA A 230 -9.81 -15.03 -15.36
N HIS A 231 -8.90 -14.91 -14.38
CA HIS A 231 -8.60 -13.65 -13.71
C HIS A 231 -8.01 -12.61 -14.69
N LEU A 232 -7.08 -13.01 -15.55
CA LEU A 232 -6.54 -12.15 -16.63
C LEU A 232 -7.62 -11.72 -17.63
N ILE A 233 -8.52 -12.64 -18.02
CA ILE A 233 -9.64 -12.34 -18.93
C ILE A 233 -10.64 -11.37 -18.28
N ALA A 234 -10.79 -11.40 -16.95
CA ALA A 234 -11.64 -10.46 -16.22
C ALA A 234 -11.11 -9.01 -16.31
N GLY A 235 -9.82 -8.83 -16.60
CA GLY A 235 -9.24 -7.55 -17.02
C GLY A 235 -7.91 -7.19 -16.34
N SER A 236 -7.55 -7.87 -15.25
CA SER A 236 -6.30 -7.60 -14.52
C SER A 236 -5.08 -7.83 -15.40
N SER A 237 -4.11 -6.92 -15.32
CA SER A 237 -2.86 -6.99 -16.12
C SER A 237 -1.60 -7.19 -15.28
N ASP A 238 -1.73 -7.12 -13.96
CA ASP A 238 -0.66 -7.25 -12.99
C ASP A 238 -1.14 -7.97 -11.73
N CYS A 239 -0.22 -8.33 -10.83
CA CYS A 239 -0.50 -8.89 -9.52
C CYS A 239 0.57 -8.52 -8.51
N HIS A 240 0.19 -8.00 -7.33
CA HIS A 240 1.13 -7.86 -6.20
C HIS A 240 1.11 -9.07 -5.24
N GLU A 241 0.00 -9.80 -5.17
CA GLU A 241 -0.14 -11.03 -4.39
C GLU A 241 0.54 -12.24 -5.05
N THR A 242 1.88 -12.22 -5.12
CA THR A 242 2.71 -13.32 -5.62
C THR A 242 3.71 -13.73 -4.57
N SER A 243 3.43 -14.87 -3.92
CA SER A 243 4.14 -15.24 -2.68
C SER A 243 5.21 -16.31 -2.86
N ASP A 244 5.22 -17.03 -3.98
CA ASP A 244 6.19 -18.11 -4.23
C ASP A 244 6.82 -18.08 -5.64
N GLU A 245 7.90 -18.85 -5.76
CA GLU A 245 8.71 -19.00 -6.97
C GLU A 245 7.93 -19.60 -8.16
N GLY A 246 6.99 -20.51 -7.90
CA GLY A 246 6.17 -21.14 -8.92
C GLY A 246 5.13 -20.18 -9.49
N GLU A 247 4.52 -19.36 -8.64
CA GLU A 247 3.53 -18.36 -9.02
C GLU A 247 4.12 -17.30 -9.94
N VAL A 248 5.28 -16.71 -9.56
CA VAL A 248 5.94 -15.69 -10.40
C VAL A 248 6.26 -16.23 -11.79
N ILE A 249 6.72 -17.49 -11.88
CA ILE A 249 7.04 -18.15 -13.15
C ILE A 249 5.77 -18.32 -14.00
N GLU A 250 4.67 -18.78 -13.40
CA GLU A 250 3.40 -18.95 -14.12
C GLU A 250 2.85 -17.61 -14.60
N LYS A 251 2.76 -16.61 -13.71
CA LYS A 251 2.23 -15.27 -14.00
C LYS A 251 2.99 -14.59 -15.14
N VAL A 252 4.32 -14.57 -15.08
CA VAL A 252 5.16 -14.01 -16.16
C VAL A 252 4.97 -14.76 -17.48
N ARG A 253 4.85 -16.10 -17.46
CA ARG A 253 4.59 -16.91 -18.67
C ARG A 253 3.21 -16.67 -19.29
N ARG A 254 2.27 -16.09 -18.55
CA ARG A 254 0.94 -15.70 -19.06
C ARG A 254 0.85 -14.22 -19.43
N GLY A 255 1.95 -13.47 -19.31
CA GLY A 255 2.02 -12.06 -19.66
C GLY A 255 1.44 -11.13 -18.60
N MET A 256 1.34 -11.59 -17.35
CA MET A 256 1.00 -10.75 -16.20
C MET A 256 2.27 -10.07 -15.69
N TYR A 257 2.19 -8.78 -15.40
CA TYR A 257 3.23 -8.10 -14.62
C TYR A 257 3.16 -8.57 -13.16
N VAL A 258 4.31 -8.73 -12.53
CA VAL A 258 4.41 -9.09 -11.11
C VAL A 258 4.94 -7.86 -10.38
N LEU A 259 4.07 -7.29 -9.53
CA LEU A 259 4.37 -6.17 -8.66
C LEU A 259 4.95 -6.76 -7.36
N MET A 260 6.26 -6.81 -7.28
CA MET A 260 6.98 -7.51 -6.21
C MET A 260 7.04 -6.63 -4.96
N ARG A 261 6.33 -7.05 -3.92
CA ARG A 261 6.19 -6.33 -2.65
C ARG A 261 7.45 -6.40 -1.78
N GLU A 262 7.84 -5.24 -1.28
CA GLU A 262 8.81 -5.07 -0.20
C GLU A 262 8.33 -3.95 0.73
N GLY A 263 7.25 -4.25 1.47
CA GLY A 263 6.57 -3.36 2.41
C GLY A 263 7.03 -3.52 3.87
N SER A 264 6.24 -3.04 4.84
CA SER A 264 6.54 -3.18 6.28
C SER A 264 6.31 -4.61 6.80
N THR A 265 5.30 -5.31 6.28
CA THR A 265 5.02 -6.70 6.69
C THR A 265 5.00 -7.69 5.52
N GLN A 266 5.03 -7.23 4.27
CA GLN A 266 4.97 -8.07 3.07
C GLN A 266 6.32 -8.09 2.33
N HIS A 267 7.10 -9.16 2.51
CA HIS A 267 8.44 -9.34 1.94
C HIS A 267 8.49 -10.43 0.85
N ASN A 268 7.71 -10.27 -0.23
CA ASN A 268 7.60 -11.29 -1.29
C ASN A 268 8.63 -11.12 -2.42
N LEU A 269 9.30 -9.97 -2.51
CA LEU A 269 10.25 -9.63 -3.57
C LEU A 269 11.32 -10.71 -3.78
N ARG A 270 11.92 -11.21 -2.70
CA ARG A 270 13.00 -12.22 -2.78
C ARG A 270 12.54 -13.52 -3.42
N ALA A 271 11.36 -14.02 -3.05
CA ALA A 271 10.81 -15.25 -3.61
C ALA A 271 10.55 -15.08 -5.12
N CYS A 272 9.99 -13.93 -5.52
CA CYS A 272 9.75 -13.62 -6.92
C CYS A 272 11.05 -13.58 -7.74
N LEU A 273 12.08 -12.90 -7.23
CA LEU A 273 13.39 -12.80 -7.87
C LEU A 273 14.06 -14.18 -8.01
N ARG A 274 14.07 -15.00 -6.95
CA ARG A 274 14.64 -16.37 -7.02
C ARG A 274 13.96 -17.21 -8.08
N GLY A 275 12.62 -17.22 -8.13
CA GLY A 275 11.86 -17.99 -9.11
C GLY A 275 12.20 -17.61 -10.55
N ILE A 276 12.35 -16.31 -10.83
CA ILE A 276 12.73 -15.83 -12.18
C ILE A 276 14.15 -16.25 -12.56
N LYS A 277 15.10 -16.09 -11.63
CA LYS A 277 16.51 -16.44 -11.84
C LYS A 277 16.69 -17.94 -12.09
N GLU A 278 16.07 -18.78 -11.26
CA GLU A 278 16.14 -20.24 -11.40
C GLU A 278 15.49 -20.73 -12.71
N ALA A 279 14.41 -20.10 -13.13
CA ALA A 279 13.74 -20.40 -14.39
C ALA A 279 14.46 -19.83 -15.64
N GLY A 280 15.47 -18.99 -15.46
CA GLY A 280 16.19 -18.31 -16.55
C GLY A 280 15.29 -17.38 -17.37
N LEU A 281 14.32 -16.72 -16.73
CA LEU A 281 13.37 -15.81 -17.37
C LEU A 281 13.89 -14.36 -17.35
N GLY A 282 13.43 -13.56 -18.32
CA GLY A 282 13.77 -12.14 -18.38
C GLY A 282 12.96 -11.30 -17.38
N THR A 283 13.49 -10.13 -17.03
CA THR A 283 13.01 -9.26 -15.94
C THR A 283 11.96 -8.23 -16.35
N ARG A 284 11.59 -8.14 -17.64
CA ARG A 284 10.71 -7.09 -18.19
C ARG A 284 9.31 -7.00 -17.56
N PHE A 285 8.81 -8.10 -16.99
CA PHE A 285 7.49 -8.17 -16.34
C PHE A 285 7.59 -8.02 -14.82
N LEU A 286 8.78 -7.76 -14.28
CA LEU A 286 9.00 -7.56 -12.87
C LEU A 286 9.01 -6.06 -12.58
N VAL A 287 8.26 -5.70 -11.55
CA VAL A 287 8.05 -4.31 -11.14
C VAL A 287 8.14 -4.26 -9.61
N HIS A 288 8.77 -3.24 -9.05
CA HIS A 288 8.77 -3.05 -7.59
C HIS A 288 7.49 -2.35 -7.13
N CYS A 289 6.99 -2.75 -5.96
CA CYS A 289 5.98 -2.02 -5.22
C CYS A 289 6.18 -2.20 -3.71
N THR A 290 5.58 -1.34 -2.90
CA THR A 290 5.63 -1.51 -1.45
C THR A 290 4.41 -2.21 -0.87
N ASP A 291 3.24 -2.03 -1.51
CA ASP A 291 1.95 -2.38 -0.89
C ASP A 291 1.75 -1.53 0.38
N ASP A 292 1.75 -2.14 1.56
CA ASP A 292 1.58 -1.45 2.83
C ASP A 292 2.90 -1.04 3.48
N MET A 293 2.99 0.22 3.86
CA MET A 293 4.16 0.79 4.56
C MET A 293 3.73 1.59 5.77
N CYS A 294 4.35 1.32 6.93
CA CYS A 294 4.22 2.15 8.11
C CYS A 294 5.26 3.29 8.16
N PRO A 295 4.98 4.40 8.86
CA PRO A 295 5.93 5.51 8.98
C PRO A 295 7.32 5.13 9.52
N PRO A 296 7.48 4.22 10.52
CA PRO A 296 8.80 3.83 11.01
C PRO A 296 9.75 3.30 9.93
N ASP A 297 9.28 2.38 9.08
CA ASP A 297 10.11 1.84 8.00
C ASP A 297 10.32 2.86 6.88
N LEU A 298 9.29 3.65 6.57
CA LEU A 298 9.37 4.71 5.56
C LEU A 298 10.42 5.79 5.93
N LEU A 299 10.58 6.07 7.23
CA LEU A 299 11.55 7.03 7.76
C LEU A 299 12.90 6.42 8.13
N ASP A 300 13.02 5.10 8.26
CA ASP A 300 14.31 4.46 8.51
C ASP A 300 15.24 4.70 7.32
N PRO A 301 16.39 5.38 7.51
CA PRO A 301 17.31 5.66 6.41
C PRO A 301 17.87 4.39 5.74
N ASN A 302 17.80 3.22 6.38
CA ASN A 302 18.26 1.94 5.85
C ASN A 302 17.17 1.14 5.13
N VAL A 303 15.90 1.50 5.34
CA VAL A 303 14.75 0.93 4.65
C VAL A 303 14.28 1.96 3.62
N GLY A 304 13.44 2.92 4.01
CA GLY A 304 12.92 3.93 3.09
C GLY A 304 11.75 3.38 2.28
N HIS A 305 11.86 3.39 0.95
CA HIS A 305 10.78 3.06 0.02
C HIS A 305 11.30 2.18 -1.13
N ILE A 306 11.02 2.50 -2.40
CA ILE A 306 11.47 1.70 -3.56
C ILE A 306 13.00 1.62 -3.69
N ASN A 307 13.76 2.54 -3.11
CA ASN A 307 15.22 2.41 -2.98
C ASN A 307 15.60 1.12 -2.23
N ASN A 308 14.78 0.69 -1.25
CA ASN A 308 14.94 -0.59 -0.57
C ASN A 308 14.75 -1.78 -1.51
N SER A 309 13.71 -1.75 -2.35
CA SER A 309 13.45 -2.81 -3.33
C SER A 309 14.61 -2.97 -4.31
N ILE A 310 15.27 -1.87 -4.70
CA ILE A 310 16.50 -1.91 -5.50
C ILE A 310 17.63 -2.60 -4.72
N ARG A 311 17.84 -2.21 -3.44
CA ARG A 311 18.84 -2.84 -2.57
C ARG A 311 18.63 -4.35 -2.45
N VAL A 312 17.41 -4.77 -2.11
CA VAL A 312 17.03 -6.17 -1.94
C VAL A 312 17.24 -6.95 -3.24
N THR A 313 16.94 -6.34 -4.39
CA THR A 313 17.20 -6.95 -5.70
C THR A 313 18.69 -7.20 -5.96
N LEU A 314 19.55 -6.26 -5.58
CA LEU A 314 21.00 -6.44 -5.64
C LEU A 314 21.50 -7.53 -4.68
N GLU A 315 20.90 -7.66 -3.49
CA GLU A 315 21.23 -8.72 -2.52
C GLU A 315 20.91 -10.12 -3.06
N GLU A 316 19.84 -10.27 -3.84
CA GLU A 316 19.53 -11.52 -4.56
C GLU A 316 20.43 -11.74 -5.81
N GLY A 317 21.37 -10.82 -6.05
CA GLY A 317 22.44 -10.93 -7.03
C GLY A 317 22.00 -10.65 -8.46
N TYR A 318 21.11 -9.68 -8.65
CA TYR A 318 20.78 -9.08 -9.94
C TYR A 318 21.74 -7.94 -10.29
N ASP A 319 21.86 -7.63 -11.58
CA ASP A 319 22.62 -6.45 -12.03
C ASP A 319 21.88 -5.15 -11.66
N VAL A 320 22.64 -4.08 -11.41
CA VAL A 320 22.07 -2.78 -11.04
C VAL A 320 21.17 -2.20 -12.12
N VAL A 321 21.49 -2.41 -13.40
CA VAL A 321 20.66 -1.89 -14.49
C VAL A 321 19.30 -2.58 -14.48
N GLU A 322 19.26 -3.90 -14.22
CA GLU A 322 18.01 -4.66 -14.09
C GLU A 322 17.20 -4.20 -12.88
N ALA A 323 17.85 -4.01 -11.72
CA ALA A 323 17.18 -3.53 -10.52
C ALA A 323 16.55 -2.14 -10.72
N VAL A 324 17.25 -1.24 -11.41
CA VAL A 324 16.73 0.09 -11.76
C VAL A 324 15.63 -0.01 -12.83
N GLN A 325 15.72 -0.93 -13.79
CA GLN A 325 14.66 -1.16 -14.78
C GLN A 325 13.33 -1.55 -14.11
N MET A 326 13.38 -2.46 -13.13
CA MET A 326 12.20 -2.89 -12.35
C MET A 326 11.56 -1.74 -11.55
N ALA A 327 12.34 -0.73 -11.17
CA ALA A 327 11.86 0.46 -10.47
C ALA A 327 11.49 1.64 -11.39
N THR A 328 11.73 1.57 -12.70
CA THR A 328 11.62 2.74 -13.61
C THR A 328 10.92 2.41 -14.93
N ILE A 329 11.63 1.86 -15.91
CA ILE A 329 11.09 1.68 -17.26
C ILE A 329 10.04 0.57 -17.33
N ASN A 330 10.16 -0.49 -16.53
CA ASN A 330 9.18 -1.58 -16.50
C ASN A 330 7.79 -1.06 -16.04
N PRO A 331 7.66 -0.39 -14.87
CA PRO A 331 6.38 0.21 -14.48
C PRO A 331 5.94 1.30 -15.46
N ALA A 332 6.85 2.12 -15.99
CA ALA A 332 6.47 3.14 -16.96
C ALA A 332 5.82 2.54 -18.22
N ILE A 333 6.31 1.40 -18.73
CA ILE A 333 5.69 0.70 -19.87
C ILE A 333 4.35 0.10 -19.47
N HIS A 334 4.31 -0.57 -18.31
CA HIS A 334 3.10 -1.19 -17.77
C HIS A 334 1.93 -0.19 -17.70
N TYR A 335 2.17 0.98 -17.12
CA TYR A 335 1.16 2.03 -16.98
C TYR A 335 1.05 3.00 -18.17
N HIS A 336 1.69 2.69 -19.31
CA HIS A 336 1.66 3.50 -20.53
C HIS A 336 2.19 4.95 -20.36
N LEU A 337 3.14 5.13 -19.46
CA LEU A 337 3.82 6.39 -19.15
C LEU A 337 5.24 6.47 -19.74
N ASP A 338 5.73 5.40 -20.39
CA ASP A 338 7.07 5.29 -20.97
C ASP A 338 7.35 6.33 -22.06
N ARG A 339 6.33 6.97 -22.63
CA ARG A 339 6.51 8.11 -23.53
C ARG A 339 7.11 9.33 -22.81
N GLU A 340 6.74 9.57 -21.56
CA GLU A 340 7.10 10.78 -20.81
C GLU A 340 8.05 10.48 -19.63
N LEU A 341 8.05 9.26 -19.09
CA LEU A 341 8.75 8.89 -17.85
C LEU A 341 9.60 7.61 -18.00
N GLY A 342 10.32 7.25 -16.93
CA GLY A 342 10.95 5.94 -16.76
C GLY A 342 12.35 5.78 -17.40
N SER A 343 12.90 6.80 -18.07
CA SER A 343 14.28 6.76 -18.56
C SER A 343 14.94 8.14 -18.66
N ILE A 344 16.26 8.19 -18.56
CA ILE A 344 17.07 9.39 -18.82
C ILE A 344 17.27 9.52 -20.33
N THR A 345 16.29 10.06 -21.04
CA THR A 345 16.32 10.17 -22.52
C THR A 345 15.74 11.49 -23.01
N PRO A 346 16.23 12.05 -24.14
CA PRO A 346 15.69 13.30 -24.69
C PRO A 346 14.17 13.28 -24.91
N GLY A 347 13.51 14.38 -24.58
CA GLY A 347 12.07 14.58 -24.75
C GLY A 347 11.22 14.09 -23.58
N LYS A 348 11.77 13.30 -22.65
CA LYS A 348 11.12 12.85 -21.40
C LYS A 348 11.23 13.88 -20.29
N ILE A 349 10.37 13.75 -19.29
CA ILE A 349 10.37 14.58 -18.08
C ILE A 349 11.64 14.28 -17.27
N ALA A 350 12.24 15.34 -16.74
CA ALA A 350 13.46 15.30 -15.94
C ALA A 350 13.16 14.92 -14.47
N ASP A 351 12.62 13.72 -14.28
CA ASP A 351 12.53 13.04 -12.99
C ASP A 351 13.80 12.19 -12.83
N ILE A 352 14.74 12.70 -12.03
CA ILE A 352 16.13 12.23 -12.00
C ILE A 352 16.59 12.04 -10.56
N VAL A 353 17.25 10.92 -10.29
CA VAL A 353 17.96 10.67 -9.04
C VAL A 353 19.44 10.54 -9.33
N VAL A 354 20.26 11.22 -8.53
CA VAL A 354 21.72 11.09 -8.56
C VAL A 354 22.15 10.34 -7.31
N VAL A 355 22.89 9.25 -7.48
CA VAL A 355 23.41 8.41 -6.38
C VAL A 355 24.93 8.34 -6.43
N SER A 356 25.58 8.24 -5.27
CA SER A 356 27.05 8.19 -5.18
C SER A 356 27.61 6.77 -5.26
N ASP A 357 26.83 5.78 -4.87
CA ASP A 357 27.23 4.37 -4.82
C ASP A 357 26.07 3.53 -5.36
N ILE A 358 26.40 2.48 -6.12
CA ILE A 358 25.42 1.56 -6.71
C ILE A 358 25.60 0.13 -6.19
N THR A 359 26.51 -0.09 -5.24
CA THR A 359 26.60 -1.35 -4.50
C THR A 359 25.34 -1.56 -3.65
N VAL A 360 25.17 -2.76 -3.10
CA VAL A 360 24.06 -3.07 -2.16
C VAL A 360 23.94 -2.00 -1.06
N ASP A 361 25.07 -1.54 -0.52
CA ASP A 361 25.09 -0.53 0.54
C ASP A 361 24.89 0.90 0.04
N GLY A 362 24.69 1.13 -1.26
CA GLY A 362 24.59 2.45 -1.90
C GLY A 362 23.17 2.97 -2.14
N TRP A 363 22.15 2.29 -1.60
CA TRP A 363 20.73 2.59 -1.86
C TRP A 363 19.95 3.01 -0.61
N ARG A 364 20.62 3.46 0.45
CA ARG A 364 19.94 4.08 1.60
C ARG A 364 19.34 5.41 1.20
N THR A 365 18.37 5.89 1.97
CA THR A 365 17.75 7.22 1.76
C THR A 365 18.78 8.36 1.76
N THR A 366 19.88 8.20 2.51
CA THR A 366 20.98 9.16 2.56
C THR A 366 21.92 9.12 1.36
N ASP A 367 21.89 8.04 0.56
CA ASP A 367 22.70 7.87 -0.64
C ASP A 367 22.06 8.52 -1.88
N MET A 368 20.79 8.92 -1.77
CA MET A 368 20.06 9.74 -2.75
C MET A 368 20.60 11.17 -2.74
N ASP A 369 21.75 11.37 -3.36
CA ASP A 369 22.54 12.60 -3.33
C ASP A 369 21.74 13.82 -3.82
N LEU A 370 21.02 13.67 -4.93
CA LEU A 370 20.16 14.71 -5.50
C LEU A 370 18.91 14.06 -6.11
N VAL A 371 17.73 14.58 -5.78
CA VAL A 371 16.46 14.16 -6.37
C VAL A 371 15.83 15.35 -7.09
N TYR A 372 15.58 15.19 -8.39
CA TYR A 372 14.95 16.17 -9.25
C TYR A 372 13.57 15.69 -9.66
N PHE A 373 12.56 16.54 -9.50
CA PHE A 373 11.20 16.34 -10.01
C PHE A 373 10.88 17.43 -11.03
N GLU A 374 10.50 17.02 -12.24
CA GLU A 374 10.24 17.91 -13.37
C GLU A 374 11.36 18.95 -13.59
N GLY A 375 12.63 18.52 -13.47
CA GLY A 375 13.83 19.34 -13.66
C GLY A 375 14.22 20.23 -12.48
N ARG A 376 13.45 20.23 -11.39
CA ARG A 376 13.71 21.03 -10.18
C ARG A 376 14.29 20.15 -9.07
N LEU A 377 15.34 20.61 -8.40
CA LEU A 377 15.91 19.92 -7.25
C LEU A 377 14.94 20.00 -6.06
N VAL A 378 14.46 18.85 -5.58
CA VAL A 378 13.41 18.76 -4.55
C VAL A 378 13.85 18.06 -3.28
N ALA A 379 14.87 17.20 -3.33
CA ALA A 379 15.47 16.59 -2.16
C ALA A 379 16.99 16.33 -2.35
N SER A 380 17.71 16.15 -1.24
CA SER A 380 19.12 15.76 -1.23
C SER A 380 19.46 15.06 0.08
N ARG A 381 20.10 13.90 0.01
CA ARG A 381 20.64 13.12 1.13
C ARG A 381 19.61 12.90 2.25
N GLY A 382 18.44 12.39 1.86
CA GLY A 382 17.32 12.13 2.76
C GLY A 382 16.57 13.36 3.27
N LYS A 383 16.86 14.57 2.75
CA LYS A 383 16.18 15.79 3.16
C LYS A 383 15.40 16.42 2.02
N VAL A 384 14.12 16.71 2.26
CA VAL A 384 13.31 17.54 1.39
C VAL A 384 13.87 18.98 1.39
N LEU A 385 13.94 19.59 0.20
CA LEU A 385 14.47 20.95 -0.03
C LEU A 385 13.41 21.96 -0.44
N VAL A 386 12.17 21.51 -0.66
CA VAL A 386 11.02 22.33 -1.01
C VAL A 386 9.95 22.25 0.08
N ASP A 387 9.11 23.27 0.15
CA ASP A 387 7.97 23.27 1.08
C ASP A 387 6.85 22.40 0.52
N ILE A 388 6.62 21.23 1.12
CA ILE A 388 5.51 20.33 0.78
C ILE A 388 4.39 20.59 1.79
N LYS A 389 3.32 21.22 1.32
CA LYS A 389 2.14 21.53 2.13
C LYS A 389 0.87 21.47 1.29
N SER A 390 -0.22 21.27 2.00
CA SER A 390 -1.58 21.30 1.49
C SER A 390 -2.42 22.22 2.36
N ASP A 391 -3.19 23.09 1.72
CA ASP A 391 -4.22 23.89 2.39
C ASP A 391 -5.58 23.15 2.43
N TYR A 392 -5.63 21.91 1.90
CA TYR A 392 -6.86 21.13 1.89
C TYR A 392 -7.22 20.64 3.29
N VAL A 393 -8.45 20.92 3.67
CA VAL A 393 -9.06 20.40 4.89
C VAL A 393 -10.11 19.38 4.47
N TYR A 394 -9.91 18.14 4.87
CA TYR A 394 -10.89 17.08 4.61
C TYR A 394 -12.27 17.49 5.16
N PRO A 395 -13.37 17.22 4.43
CA PRO A 395 -14.69 17.60 4.88
C PRO A 395 -15.18 16.71 6.03
N ASP A 396 -16.10 17.23 6.85
CA ASP A 396 -16.75 16.47 7.94
C ASP A 396 -17.35 15.14 7.48
N ALA A 397 -17.85 15.06 6.24
CA ALA A 397 -18.40 13.84 5.66
C ALA A 397 -17.36 12.71 5.52
N VAL A 398 -16.07 13.05 5.41
CA VAL A 398 -14.96 12.11 5.43
C VAL A 398 -14.44 11.92 6.85
N LYS A 399 -14.42 12.98 7.67
CA LYS A 399 -13.85 12.91 9.04
C LYS A 399 -14.76 12.25 10.09
N LYS A 400 -16.07 12.19 9.86
CA LYS A 400 -17.05 11.64 10.80
C LYS A 400 -17.56 10.29 10.30
N SER A 401 -16.67 9.29 10.29
CA SER A 401 -16.97 7.94 9.79
C SER A 401 -17.45 6.97 10.88
N VAL A 402 -17.35 7.33 12.16
CA VAL A 402 -17.80 6.50 13.29
C VAL A 402 -19.20 6.94 13.75
N TYR A 403 -20.18 6.07 13.56
CA TYR A 403 -21.62 6.35 13.77
C TYR A 403 -22.22 5.67 15.00
N ILE A 404 -21.40 5.14 15.90
CA ILE A 404 -21.83 4.54 17.16
C ILE A 404 -21.39 5.38 18.37
N GLU A 405 -22.10 5.24 19.48
CA GLU A 405 -21.80 5.93 20.74
C GLU A 405 -20.85 5.10 21.62
N PRO A 406 -19.94 5.73 22.41
CA PRO A 406 -18.95 5.05 23.24
C PRO A 406 -19.58 4.48 24.52
N THR A 407 -20.43 3.47 24.33
CA THR A 407 -21.27 2.86 25.38
C THR A 407 -21.02 1.36 25.55
N LEU A 408 -19.96 0.84 24.95
CA LEU A 408 -19.62 -0.59 25.05
C LEU A 408 -19.17 -0.93 26.47
N THR A 409 -19.52 -2.12 26.96
CA THR A 409 -19.21 -2.59 28.31
C THR A 409 -18.48 -3.94 28.26
N ALA A 410 -17.99 -4.44 29.39
CA ALA A 410 -17.35 -5.76 29.45
C ALA A 410 -18.28 -6.87 28.93
N GLU A 411 -19.59 -6.78 29.20
CA GLU A 411 -20.60 -7.73 28.73
C GLU A 411 -20.70 -7.78 27.20
N THR A 412 -20.35 -6.68 26.50
CA THR A 412 -20.25 -6.67 25.03
C THR A 412 -19.28 -7.74 24.55
N PHE A 413 -18.20 -8.01 25.30
CA PHE A 413 -17.14 -8.97 24.96
C PHE A 413 -17.24 -10.27 25.77
N ASP A 414 -18.45 -10.64 26.21
CA ASP A 414 -18.72 -11.98 26.74
C ASP A 414 -18.87 -13.02 25.62
N TYR A 415 -18.33 -14.23 25.86
CA TYR A 415 -18.29 -15.33 24.88
C TYR A 415 -19.05 -16.52 25.48
N PRO A 416 -20.39 -16.53 25.43
CA PRO A 416 -21.20 -17.55 26.07
C PRO A 416 -20.97 -18.91 25.39
N ALA A 417 -20.65 -19.93 26.18
CA ALA A 417 -20.48 -21.29 25.69
C ALA A 417 -21.84 -21.97 25.43
N PRO A 418 -21.90 -22.99 24.56
CA PRO A 418 -23.05 -23.89 24.46
C PRO A 418 -23.42 -24.48 25.82
N LYS A 419 -24.71 -24.60 26.10
CA LYS A 419 -25.23 -25.00 27.42
C LYS A 419 -24.73 -26.41 27.82
N GLY A 420 -24.33 -26.55 29.08
CA GLY A 420 -24.02 -27.84 29.70
C GLY A 420 -22.70 -28.48 29.27
N LYS A 421 -21.78 -27.68 28.72
CA LYS A 421 -20.43 -28.10 28.33
C LYS A 421 -19.40 -27.55 29.32
N ASP A 422 -18.45 -28.38 29.73
CA ASP A 422 -17.30 -27.99 30.56
C ASP A 422 -16.07 -27.63 29.72
N SER A 423 -16.04 -28.07 28.46
CA SER A 423 -15.08 -27.68 27.42
C SER A 423 -15.78 -27.60 26.06
N VAL A 424 -15.24 -26.78 25.17
CA VAL A 424 -15.76 -26.58 23.81
C VAL A 424 -14.60 -26.55 22.82
N LEU A 425 -14.79 -27.16 21.65
CA LEU A 425 -13.86 -27.01 20.54
C LEU A 425 -14.12 -25.66 19.87
N THR A 426 -13.10 -24.81 19.82
CA THR A 426 -13.22 -23.41 19.39
C THR A 426 -12.31 -23.15 18.21
N ARG A 427 -12.85 -22.48 17.19
CA ARG A 427 -12.06 -21.93 16.08
C ARG A 427 -11.24 -20.75 16.58
N VAL A 428 -9.96 -20.75 16.26
CA VAL A 428 -8.98 -19.74 16.64
C VAL A 428 -8.19 -19.36 15.39
N VAL A 429 -8.03 -18.06 15.16
CA VAL A 429 -7.18 -17.57 14.07
C VAL A 429 -5.73 -17.66 14.51
N GLY A 430 -4.89 -18.35 13.72
CA GLY A 430 -3.44 -18.39 13.93
C GLY A 430 -2.76 -17.28 13.15
N LEU A 431 -2.02 -16.42 13.85
CA LEU A 431 -1.18 -15.39 13.21
C LEU A 431 0.05 -16.04 12.55
N ILE A 432 0.43 -15.52 11.38
CA ILE A 432 1.71 -15.76 10.72
C ILE A 432 2.44 -14.42 10.65
N GLU A 433 3.67 -14.35 11.19
CA GLU A 433 4.46 -13.12 11.21
C GLU A 433 5.01 -12.81 9.80
N PHE A 434 5.05 -11.53 9.42
CA PHE A 434 5.42 -11.06 8.07
C PHE A 434 4.55 -11.60 6.91
N GLU A 435 3.29 -11.95 7.18
CA GLU A 435 2.30 -12.28 6.16
C GLU A 435 0.92 -11.70 6.52
N ASN A 436 0.11 -11.37 5.50
CA ASN A 436 -1.31 -11.05 5.66
C ASN A 436 -2.20 -12.31 5.77
N LEU A 437 -1.63 -13.50 5.49
CA LEU A 437 -2.28 -14.80 5.63
C LEU A 437 -2.49 -15.18 7.10
N SER A 438 -3.40 -16.12 7.34
CA SER A 438 -3.68 -16.67 8.68
C SER A 438 -3.90 -18.18 8.61
N GLU A 439 -3.87 -18.84 9.76
CA GLU A 439 -4.26 -20.25 9.89
C GLU A 439 -5.64 -20.40 10.53
N GLU A 440 -6.36 -21.47 10.19
CA GLU A 440 -7.47 -21.98 10.99
C GLU A 440 -6.96 -23.01 11.99
N ARG A 441 -7.17 -22.75 13.29
CA ARG A 441 -6.86 -23.70 14.37
C ARG A 441 -8.14 -24.07 15.11
N GLU A 442 -8.29 -25.34 15.45
CA GLU A 442 -9.36 -25.81 16.34
C GLU A 442 -8.74 -26.20 17.69
N ILE A 443 -9.11 -25.48 18.75
CA ILE A 443 -8.51 -25.62 20.07
C ILE A 443 -9.60 -25.91 21.10
N GLU A 444 -9.39 -26.96 21.91
CA GLU A 444 -10.27 -27.23 23.05
C GLU A 444 -10.04 -26.18 24.15
N MET A 445 -11.11 -25.46 24.48
CA MET A 445 -11.12 -24.35 25.43
C MET A 445 -12.01 -24.69 26.63
N PRO A 446 -11.56 -24.45 27.87
CA PRO A 446 -12.37 -24.70 29.05
C PRO A 446 -13.51 -23.69 29.17
N VAL A 447 -14.67 -24.17 29.63
CA VAL A 447 -15.83 -23.33 29.94
C VAL A 447 -15.85 -23.06 31.44
N ARG A 448 -15.92 -21.78 31.83
CA ARG A 448 -16.06 -21.35 33.23
C ARG A 448 -17.17 -20.32 33.33
N ASP A 449 -18.08 -20.53 34.29
CA ASP A 449 -19.28 -19.71 34.47
C ASP A 449 -20.14 -19.56 33.19
N GLY A 450 -20.19 -20.63 32.40
CA GLY A 450 -20.94 -20.66 31.13
C GLY A 450 -20.31 -19.84 30.00
N LYS A 451 -19.06 -19.41 30.13
CA LYS A 451 -18.33 -18.60 29.16
C LYS A 451 -16.99 -19.23 28.80
N VAL A 452 -16.49 -18.88 27.61
CA VAL A 452 -15.11 -19.17 27.20
C VAL A 452 -14.24 -17.96 27.49
N HIS A 453 -13.07 -18.22 28.06
CA HIS A 453 -12.11 -17.22 28.51
C HIS A 453 -10.84 -17.27 27.65
N VAL A 454 -10.01 -16.24 27.77
CA VAL A 454 -8.65 -16.26 27.20
C VAL A 454 -7.82 -17.39 27.82
N ASP A 455 -6.79 -17.83 27.10
CA ASP A 455 -5.80 -18.81 27.58
C ASP A 455 -4.40 -18.27 27.30
N LEU A 456 -3.90 -17.46 28.21
CA LEU A 456 -2.65 -16.72 28.06
C LEU A 456 -1.41 -17.63 28.07
N ASP A 457 -1.50 -18.84 28.63
CA ASP A 457 -0.42 -19.82 28.64
C ASP A 457 -0.24 -20.43 27.24
N ARG A 458 -1.35 -20.63 26.51
CA ARG A 458 -1.36 -21.05 25.10
C ARG A 458 -1.38 -19.88 24.11
N ASP A 459 -1.22 -18.65 24.61
CA ASP A 459 -1.22 -17.43 23.82
C ASP A 459 -2.52 -17.19 23.04
N ILE A 460 -3.67 -17.41 23.69
CA ILE A 460 -4.99 -17.24 23.07
C ILE A 460 -5.68 -16.03 23.68
N LEU A 461 -5.96 -15.04 22.84
CA LEU A 461 -6.64 -13.79 23.20
C LEU A 461 -8.04 -13.76 22.61
N LYS A 462 -8.92 -12.94 23.21
CA LYS A 462 -10.21 -12.61 22.62
C LYS A 462 -10.01 -11.56 21.55
N MET A 463 -10.79 -11.65 20.48
CA MET A 463 -10.86 -10.61 19.45
C MET A 463 -12.29 -10.39 18.96
N ALA A 464 -12.63 -9.15 18.66
CA ALA A 464 -13.94 -8.81 18.14
C ALA A 464 -13.85 -7.76 17.02
N VAL A 465 -14.83 -7.79 16.12
CA VAL A 465 -15.04 -6.74 15.11
C VAL A 465 -16.39 -6.11 15.36
N VAL A 466 -16.39 -4.85 15.79
CA VAL A 466 -17.57 -4.08 16.19
C VAL A 466 -17.96 -3.14 15.06
N GLY A 467 -19.19 -3.27 14.60
CA GLY A 467 -19.75 -2.45 13.53
C GLY A 467 -19.78 -0.97 13.92
N ARG A 468 -19.08 -0.14 13.15
CA ARG A 468 -18.95 1.31 13.43
C ARG A 468 -19.78 2.20 12.50
N TYR A 469 -20.27 1.66 11.40
CA TYR A 469 -21.02 2.41 10.40
C TYR A 469 -22.52 2.34 10.65
N LYS A 470 -23.28 3.18 9.94
CA LYS A 470 -24.74 3.06 9.92
C LYS A 470 -25.19 1.69 9.40
N ALA A 471 -24.50 1.15 8.40
CA ALA A 471 -24.82 -0.13 7.78
C ALA A 471 -24.51 -1.33 8.69
N SER A 472 -23.48 -1.24 9.53
CA SER A 472 -23.05 -2.29 10.47
C SER A 472 -23.52 -2.04 11.92
N ALA A 473 -24.44 -1.10 12.13
CA ALA A 473 -24.84 -0.71 13.48
C ALA A 473 -25.41 -1.89 14.29
N GLY A 474 -24.76 -2.19 15.42
CA GLY A 474 -25.14 -3.29 16.32
C GLY A 474 -24.57 -4.66 15.94
N GLU A 475 -23.83 -4.77 14.85
CA GLU A 475 -23.14 -6.00 14.47
C GLU A 475 -21.85 -6.17 15.25
N ILE A 476 -21.61 -7.37 15.79
CA ILE A 476 -20.38 -7.70 16.53
C ILE A 476 -19.98 -9.13 16.20
N GLY A 477 -18.89 -9.28 15.46
CA GLY A 477 -18.20 -10.56 15.30
C GLY A 477 -17.32 -10.83 16.51
N LYS A 478 -17.34 -12.07 17.00
CA LYS A 478 -16.54 -12.51 18.16
C LYS A 478 -15.71 -13.71 17.79
N GLY A 479 -14.44 -13.71 18.20
CA GLY A 479 -13.51 -14.80 17.96
C GLY A 479 -12.32 -14.78 18.92
N PHE A 480 -11.40 -15.71 18.67
CA PHE A 480 -10.13 -15.84 19.35
C PHE A 480 -8.98 -15.82 18.35
N VAL A 481 -7.84 -15.34 18.79
CA VAL A 481 -6.59 -15.31 18.02
C VAL A 481 -5.45 -15.90 18.84
N GLN A 482 -4.52 -16.58 18.17
CA GLN A 482 -3.30 -17.13 18.74
C GLN A 482 -2.06 -16.63 18.00
N GLY A 483 -1.04 -16.20 18.74
CA GLY A 483 0.27 -15.81 18.20
C GLY A 483 0.77 -14.43 18.65
N PHE A 484 -0.09 -13.60 19.28
CA PHE A 484 0.25 -12.23 19.64
C PHE A 484 1.19 -12.06 20.84
N GLY A 485 1.35 -13.06 21.69
CA GLY A 485 2.19 -13.04 22.88
C GLY A 485 1.68 -12.21 24.07
N MET A 486 0.66 -11.35 23.89
CA MET A 486 0.19 -10.45 24.95
C MET A 486 -0.32 -11.20 26.19
N LYS A 487 0.01 -10.68 27.36
CA LYS A 487 -0.32 -11.24 28.68
C LYS A 487 -1.32 -10.40 29.47
N SER A 488 -1.56 -9.17 29.06
CA SER A 488 -2.57 -8.30 29.66
C SER A 488 -3.06 -7.25 28.67
N GLY A 489 -4.03 -6.44 29.09
CA GLY A 489 -4.54 -5.31 28.32
C GLY A 489 -5.34 -5.65 27.07
N ALA A 490 -5.58 -4.63 26.27
CA ALA A 490 -6.27 -4.71 25.00
C ALA A 490 -5.78 -3.61 24.04
N VAL A 491 -5.92 -3.89 22.75
CA VAL A 491 -5.67 -2.97 21.64
C VAL A 491 -6.92 -2.90 20.80
N ALA A 492 -7.37 -1.69 20.48
CA ALA A 492 -8.46 -1.47 19.53
C ALA A 492 -8.02 -0.49 18.45
N GLU A 493 -8.46 -0.72 17.23
CA GLU A 493 -8.21 0.15 16.09
C GLU A 493 -9.36 0.16 15.09
N THR A 494 -9.42 1.20 14.27
CA THR A 494 -10.35 1.28 13.13
C THR A 494 -9.73 0.92 11.79
N VAL A 495 -8.43 0.62 11.77
CA VAL A 495 -7.76 0.03 10.61
C VAL A 495 -7.97 -1.47 10.71
N SER A 496 -8.82 -2.02 9.84
CA SER A 496 -9.29 -3.41 9.91
C SER A 496 -9.69 -3.82 8.51
N HIS A 497 -8.75 -4.38 7.76
CA HIS A 497 -8.87 -4.65 6.33
C HIS A 497 -10.12 -5.49 5.99
N ASP A 498 -10.95 -5.14 5.00
CA ASP A 498 -10.98 -3.86 4.25
C ASP A 498 -12.19 -3.01 4.63
N THR A 499 -13.20 -3.62 5.28
CA THR A 499 -14.40 -2.86 5.65
C THR A 499 -14.17 -1.89 6.79
N HIS A 500 -13.07 -2.03 7.54
CA HIS A 500 -12.63 -1.09 8.57
C HIS A 500 -13.65 -0.82 9.65
N ASN A 501 -14.32 -1.87 10.13
CA ASN A 501 -15.05 -1.79 11.38
C ASN A 501 -14.05 -1.75 12.56
N ILE A 502 -14.50 -1.53 13.80
CA ILE A 502 -13.55 -1.46 14.93
C ILE A 502 -13.07 -2.87 15.25
N MET A 503 -11.78 -3.14 15.05
CA MET A 503 -11.15 -4.37 15.51
C MET A 503 -10.60 -4.17 16.91
N VAL A 504 -10.78 -5.17 17.77
CA VAL A 504 -10.23 -5.16 19.13
C VAL A 504 -9.73 -6.53 19.50
N MET A 505 -8.57 -6.59 20.14
CA MET A 505 -7.99 -7.80 20.71
C MET A 505 -7.58 -7.54 22.15
N GLY A 506 -7.79 -8.50 23.06
CA GLY A 506 -7.34 -8.31 24.44
C GLY A 506 -7.42 -9.54 25.33
N ALA A 507 -6.77 -9.40 26.48
CA ALA A 507 -6.76 -10.36 27.58
C ALA A 507 -7.91 -10.16 28.58
N SER A 508 -8.62 -9.01 28.50
CA SER A 508 -9.72 -8.67 29.40
C SER A 508 -10.82 -7.90 28.68
N GLU A 509 -12.07 -8.28 28.94
CA GLU A 509 -13.27 -7.69 28.36
C GLU A 509 -13.46 -6.21 28.74
N SER A 510 -13.08 -5.82 29.97
CA SER A 510 -13.18 -4.43 30.40
C SER A 510 -12.17 -3.53 29.69
N ASP A 511 -10.96 -4.04 29.44
CA ASP A 511 -9.94 -3.31 28.71
C ASP A 511 -10.29 -3.22 27.23
N MET A 512 -10.84 -4.29 26.64
CA MET A 512 -11.37 -4.27 25.27
C MET A 512 -12.48 -3.23 25.12
N ALA A 513 -13.43 -3.18 26.05
CA ALA A 513 -14.51 -2.19 26.04
C ALA A 513 -14.00 -0.75 26.16
N LEU A 514 -13.06 -0.51 27.07
CA LEU A 514 -12.45 0.80 27.22
C LEU A 514 -11.69 1.21 25.94
N ALA A 515 -10.89 0.32 25.36
CA ALA A 515 -10.14 0.59 24.14
C ALA A 515 -11.06 0.96 22.97
N CYS A 516 -12.12 0.18 22.71
CA CYS A 516 -13.10 0.51 21.68
C CYS A 516 -13.78 1.86 21.95
N ASN A 517 -14.18 2.14 23.19
CA ASN A 517 -14.83 3.41 23.53
C ASN A 517 -13.90 4.62 23.32
N GLU A 518 -12.59 4.49 23.55
CA GLU A 518 -11.64 5.56 23.24
C GLU A 518 -11.53 5.79 21.73
N VAL A 519 -11.43 4.73 20.93
CA VAL A 519 -11.41 4.84 19.46
C VAL A 519 -12.69 5.50 18.92
N ILE A 520 -13.85 5.17 19.50
CA ILE A 520 -15.13 5.79 19.15
C ILE A 520 -15.13 7.30 19.46
N LYS A 521 -14.64 7.70 20.64
CA LYS A 521 -14.56 9.12 21.04
C LYS A 521 -13.67 9.93 20.11
N MET A 522 -12.60 9.32 19.58
CA MET A 522 -11.66 9.97 18.65
C MET A 522 -12.18 10.07 17.21
N GLN A 523 -13.35 9.50 16.89
CA GLN A 523 -13.84 9.31 15.51
C GLN A 523 -12.91 8.45 14.65
N GLY A 524 -12.32 7.42 15.29
CA GLY A 524 -11.38 6.50 14.67
C GLY A 524 -9.94 6.77 15.09
N GLY A 525 -9.13 5.72 15.05
CA GLY A 525 -7.79 5.73 15.63
C GLY A 525 -7.39 4.39 16.23
N VAL A 526 -6.35 4.44 17.04
CA VAL A 526 -5.80 3.31 17.80
C VAL A 526 -5.82 3.65 19.29
N ALA A 527 -6.17 2.69 20.15
CA ALA A 527 -6.08 2.80 21.59
C ALA A 527 -5.49 1.54 22.22
N VAL A 528 -4.50 1.71 23.09
CA VAL A 528 -3.90 0.64 23.90
C VAL A 528 -4.27 0.87 25.36
N VAL A 529 -4.82 -0.16 25.99
CA VAL A 529 -5.35 -0.12 27.36
C VAL A 529 -4.79 -1.27 28.17
N ASP A 530 -4.49 -1.03 29.45
CA ASP A 530 -4.14 -2.08 30.41
C ASP A 530 -4.69 -1.74 31.79
N GLN A 531 -5.37 -2.72 32.42
CA GLN A 531 -5.87 -2.61 33.79
C GLN A 531 -6.75 -1.38 34.00
N GLY A 532 -7.65 -1.10 33.05
CA GLY A 532 -8.58 0.03 33.07
C GLY A 532 -7.91 1.39 32.83
N LYS A 533 -6.66 1.43 32.37
CA LYS A 533 -5.94 2.67 32.05
C LYS A 533 -5.60 2.72 30.56
N VAL A 534 -5.90 3.84 29.94
CA VAL A 534 -5.44 4.15 28.58
C VAL A 534 -3.94 4.43 28.64
N LEU A 535 -3.14 3.60 27.98
CA LEU A 535 -1.68 3.72 27.94
C LEU A 535 -1.24 4.68 26.83
N GLY A 536 -1.86 4.58 25.66
CA GLY A 536 -1.57 5.42 24.50
C GLY A 536 -2.74 5.44 23.51
N THR A 537 -2.86 6.55 22.78
CA THR A 537 -3.84 6.71 21.71
C THR A 537 -3.25 7.47 20.52
N MET A 538 -3.81 7.21 19.34
CA MET A 538 -3.55 7.94 18.11
C MET A 538 -4.87 8.15 17.38
N ALA A 539 -5.25 9.41 17.14
CA ALA A 539 -6.47 9.71 16.41
C ALA A 539 -6.21 9.63 14.90
N LEU A 540 -7.13 8.98 14.18
CA LEU A 540 -7.10 8.84 12.72
C LEU A 540 -8.38 9.45 12.13
N PRO A 541 -8.62 10.76 12.26
CA PRO A 541 -9.93 11.34 11.99
C PRO A 541 -10.35 11.23 10.52
N ILE A 542 -9.45 11.11 9.56
CA ILE A 542 -9.83 11.00 8.14
C ILE A 542 -10.26 9.55 7.88
N ALA A 543 -11.58 9.36 7.73
CA ALA A 543 -12.27 8.08 7.59
C ALA A 543 -11.99 7.05 8.70
N GLY A 544 -11.28 7.41 9.77
CA GLY A 544 -10.81 6.48 10.78
C GLY A 544 -9.55 5.71 10.39
N LEU A 545 -8.80 6.20 9.40
CA LEU A 545 -7.67 5.49 8.76
C LEU A 545 -6.42 6.38 8.68
N ILE A 546 -6.61 7.65 8.33
CA ILE A 546 -5.51 8.60 8.14
C ILE A 546 -5.49 9.65 9.26
N SER A 547 -4.29 9.98 9.74
CA SER A 547 -4.07 11.04 10.73
C SER A 547 -3.97 12.44 10.09
N GLU A 548 -4.16 13.49 10.89
CA GLU A 548 -3.81 14.87 10.49
C GLU A 548 -2.45 15.31 11.07
N TYR A 549 -1.65 14.35 11.53
CA TYR A 549 -0.32 14.62 12.08
C TYR A 549 0.69 14.86 10.96
N ASP A 550 1.73 15.66 11.25
CA ASP A 550 2.92 15.63 10.41
C ASP A 550 3.62 14.26 10.50
N VAL A 551 4.41 13.95 9.47
CA VAL A 551 5.03 12.63 9.33
C VAL A 551 5.86 12.19 10.54
N GLN A 552 6.57 13.12 11.21
CA GLN A 552 7.38 12.78 12.39
C GLN A 552 6.48 12.50 13.59
N THR A 553 5.45 13.32 13.81
CA THR A 553 4.49 13.12 14.90
C THR A 553 3.71 11.81 14.72
N CYS A 554 3.34 11.48 13.48
CA CYS A 554 2.72 10.21 13.14
C CYS A 554 3.64 9.03 13.48
N ASN A 555 4.90 9.08 13.07
CA ASN A 555 5.92 8.09 13.42
C ASN A 555 6.05 7.90 14.93
N ASP A 556 6.28 8.99 15.66
CA ASP A 556 6.49 8.95 17.11
C ASP A 556 5.28 8.34 17.84
N LYS A 557 4.07 8.55 17.30
CA LYS A 557 2.82 7.96 17.82
C LYS A 557 2.74 6.46 17.55
N VAL A 558 3.11 6.00 16.36
CA VAL A 558 3.16 4.57 16.04
C VAL A 558 4.19 3.87 16.93
N ASP A 559 5.40 4.42 17.06
CA ASP A 559 6.46 3.90 17.94
C ASP A 559 6.00 3.84 19.41
N GLU A 560 5.33 4.88 19.90
CA GLU A 560 4.75 4.92 21.25
C GLU A 560 3.76 3.77 21.46
N LEU A 561 2.82 3.58 20.52
CA LEU A 561 1.81 2.52 20.60
C LEU A 561 2.43 1.13 20.55
N VAL A 562 3.36 0.88 19.62
CA VAL A 562 4.08 -0.41 19.52
C VAL A 562 4.84 -0.68 20.82
N ALA A 563 5.57 0.30 21.36
CA ALA A 563 6.27 0.15 22.63
C ALA A 563 5.33 -0.11 23.83
N HIS A 564 4.06 0.33 23.76
CA HIS A 564 3.07 -0.05 24.75
C HIS A 564 2.62 -1.50 24.58
N ILE A 565 2.39 -1.97 23.36
CA ILE A 565 1.98 -3.35 23.06
C ILE A 565 3.10 -4.34 23.43
N GLU A 566 4.36 -3.99 23.21
CA GLU A 566 5.52 -4.75 23.68
C GLU A 566 5.52 -4.92 25.20
N LYS A 567 5.18 -3.87 25.96
CA LYS A 567 5.07 -3.93 27.43
C LYS A 567 3.92 -4.82 27.90
N LEU A 568 2.90 -5.04 27.07
CA LEU A 568 1.84 -6.02 27.32
C LEU A 568 2.31 -7.46 27.05
N GLY A 569 3.51 -7.65 26.50
CA GLY A 569 4.16 -8.93 26.29
C GLY A 569 4.24 -9.41 24.84
N SER A 570 3.81 -8.61 23.86
CA SER A 570 3.89 -8.98 22.45
C SER A 570 5.33 -8.83 21.91
N PRO A 571 5.92 -9.85 21.28
CA PRO A 571 7.24 -9.74 20.67
C PRO A 571 7.19 -9.38 19.17
N ILE A 572 6.00 -9.25 18.60
CA ILE A 572 5.80 -9.16 17.14
C ILE A 572 6.23 -7.80 16.61
N HIS A 573 6.90 -7.80 15.47
CA HIS A 573 7.14 -6.59 14.70
C HIS A 573 5.83 -6.05 14.10
N MET A 574 5.54 -4.76 14.29
CA MET A 574 4.32 -4.09 13.78
C MET A 574 3.00 -4.83 14.10
N PRO A 575 2.67 -5.03 15.41
CA PRO A 575 1.49 -5.80 15.81
C PRO A 575 0.15 -5.17 15.38
N LEU A 576 0.10 -3.85 15.17
CA LEU A 576 -1.10 -3.15 14.66
C LEU A 576 -1.44 -3.60 13.23
N MET A 577 -0.45 -3.61 12.33
CA MET A 577 -0.66 -4.06 10.95
C MET A 577 -1.10 -5.53 10.89
N HIS A 578 -0.50 -6.39 11.71
CA HIS A 578 -0.93 -7.78 11.84
C HIS A 578 -2.37 -7.94 12.36
N LEU A 579 -2.80 -7.11 13.31
CA LEU A 579 -4.17 -7.12 13.82
C LEU A 579 -5.15 -6.69 12.73
N ALA A 580 -4.84 -5.62 12.00
CA ALA A 580 -5.67 -5.09 10.93
C ALA A 580 -6.01 -6.14 9.85
N PHE A 581 -5.06 -7.03 9.49
CA PHE A 581 -5.31 -8.08 8.48
C PHE A 581 -6.19 -9.23 8.95
N LEU A 582 -6.51 -9.36 10.24
CA LEU A 582 -7.32 -10.48 10.73
C LEU A 582 -8.80 -10.38 10.34
N SER A 583 -9.23 -9.25 9.79
CA SER A 583 -10.58 -9.05 9.27
C SER A 583 -10.74 -9.18 7.75
N LEU A 584 -9.64 -9.38 7.01
CA LEU A 584 -9.61 -9.41 5.55
C LEU A 584 -10.41 -10.62 5.00
N ALA A 585 -11.67 -10.43 4.64
CA ALA A 585 -12.61 -11.52 4.33
C ALA A 585 -12.26 -12.31 3.05
N THR A 586 -11.41 -11.75 2.20
CA THR A 586 -10.96 -12.33 0.91
C THR A 586 -9.83 -13.34 1.08
N SER A 587 -9.10 -13.28 2.19
CA SER A 587 -8.00 -14.21 2.49
C SER A 587 -8.53 -15.65 2.66
N PRO A 588 -7.82 -16.66 2.12
CA PRO A 588 -8.35 -18.02 1.93
C PRO A 588 -8.69 -18.79 3.22
N TYR A 589 -8.14 -18.37 4.37
CA TYR A 589 -8.31 -19.02 5.68
C TYR A 589 -9.25 -18.24 6.61
N LEU A 590 -9.37 -18.70 7.86
CA LEU A 590 -10.29 -18.13 8.85
C LEU A 590 -9.97 -16.66 9.17
N LYS A 591 -10.95 -15.77 8.97
CA LYS A 591 -10.89 -14.33 9.24
C LYS A 591 -12.15 -13.87 9.98
N LEU A 592 -12.11 -12.73 10.67
CA LEU A 592 -13.22 -12.25 11.50
C LEU A 592 -13.83 -10.96 10.95
N THR A 593 -15.13 -10.95 10.63
CA THR A 593 -15.85 -9.74 10.23
C THR A 593 -16.92 -9.39 11.27
N THR A 594 -17.68 -8.31 11.06
CA THR A 594 -18.85 -7.99 11.92
C THR A 594 -19.91 -9.10 11.94
N LYS A 595 -19.90 -10.00 10.95
CA LYS A 595 -20.82 -11.14 10.84
C LYS A 595 -20.36 -12.36 11.64
N GLY A 596 -19.11 -12.37 12.14
CA GLY A 596 -18.47 -13.52 12.76
C GLY A 596 -17.34 -14.07 11.89
N TYR A 597 -16.98 -15.32 12.11
CA TYR A 597 -15.90 -15.95 11.35
C TYR A 597 -16.30 -16.20 9.90
N VAL A 598 -15.47 -15.77 8.97
CA VAL A 598 -15.62 -16.01 7.54
C VAL A 598 -14.64 -17.10 7.13
N GLU A 599 -15.17 -18.11 6.45
CA GLU A 599 -14.40 -19.09 5.71
C GLU A 599 -14.53 -18.75 4.21
N ALA A 600 -13.56 -18.00 3.69
CA ALA A 600 -13.57 -17.52 2.31
C ALA A 600 -13.70 -18.67 1.30
N HIS A 601 -13.08 -19.83 1.59
CA HIS A 601 -13.12 -21.00 0.71
C HIS A 601 -14.55 -21.45 0.36
N ASN A 602 -15.46 -21.40 1.33
CA ASN A 602 -16.85 -21.81 1.14
C ASN A 602 -17.83 -20.64 1.07
N TYR A 603 -17.30 -19.40 1.03
CA TYR A 603 -18.05 -18.15 0.97
C TYR A 603 -19.19 -18.10 2.00
N ARG A 604 -18.85 -18.38 3.27
CA ARG A 604 -19.85 -18.49 4.34
C ARG A 604 -19.31 -18.02 5.68
N VAL A 605 -20.24 -17.63 6.54
CA VAL A 605 -19.98 -17.44 7.96
C VAL A 605 -20.01 -18.80 8.66
N VAL A 606 -18.99 -19.09 9.45
CA VAL A 606 -18.87 -20.32 10.24
C VAL A 606 -19.03 -20.02 11.74
N PRO A 607 -19.58 -20.96 12.54
CA PRO A 607 -19.72 -20.76 13.97
C PRO A 607 -18.35 -20.77 14.67
N MET A 608 -18.21 -19.97 15.73
CA MET A 608 -17.01 -19.94 16.58
C MET A 608 -16.75 -21.28 17.29
N PHE A 609 -17.81 -21.97 17.70
CA PHE A 609 -17.71 -23.30 18.32
C PHE A 609 -17.99 -24.38 17.28
N VAL A 610 -17.20 -25.44 17.31
CA VAL A 610 -17.34 -26.63 16.48
C VAL A 610 -18.22 -27.63 17.24
N ASP A 611 -19.13 -28.29 16.52
CA ASP A 611 -20.08 -29.26 17.09
C ASP A 611 -19.45 -30.57 17.55
#